data_AF-A0A257VAK7-F1
#
_entry.id   AF-A0A257VAK7-F1
#
_cell.length_a   1.000
_cell.length_b   1.000
_cell.length_c   1.000
_cell.angle_alpha   90.00
_cell.angle_beta   90.00
_cell.angle_gamma   90.00
#
_symmetry.space_group_name_H-M   'P 1'
#
loop_
_entity.id
_entity.type
_entity.pdbx_description
1 polymer ?
#
loop_
_entity_poly.entity_id
_entity_poly.type
_entity_poly.pdbx_seq_one_letter_code
_entity_poly.pdbx_strand_id
1 'polypeptide(L)'
;MEFQDYYATLGVPKTASDAEIKKAYRKRARQLHPDLNPGSKTAEAKFKEIASSLPPGVEIVTAYDRSWLINQSIHTLRRDLILEAIIVSFVSIVFLFHFRSALVPILTLPIAVLAAFIPMYYLHVSSNIMSLGGLALAIGVLSHRATLSLHPQTWMAIGAMALWSTAIASRSTLT
;
A
#
# COMPACT_ATOMS: atom_id res chain seq x y z
N MET A 1 -5.57 -7.71 -50.34
CA MET A 1 -5.32 -6.93 -49.12
C MET A 1 -6.65 -6.34 -48.70
N GLU A 2 -7.27 -6.87 -47.64
CA GLU A 2 -8.49 -6.29 -47.09
C GLU A 2 -8.16 -4.93 -46.48
N PHE A 3 -8.48 -3.86 -47.18
CA PHE A 3 -8.55 -2.53 -46.59
C PHE A 3 -9.78 -2.53 -45.70
N GLN A 4 -9.61 -2.86 -44.41
CA GLN A 4 -10.65 -2.63 -43.41
C GLN A 4 -11.11 -1.18 -43.55
N ASP A 5 -12.42 -0.98 -43.61
CA ASP A 5 -13.04 0.30 -43.93
C ASP A 5 -12.80 1.30 -42.79
N TYR A 6 -11.67 2.02 -42.85
CA TYR A 6 -11.20 2.98 -41.84
C TYR A 6 -12.28 3.99 -41.45
N TYR A 7 -13.08 4.39 -42.44
CA TYR A 7 -14.20 5.32 -42.31
C TYR A 7 -15.37 4.68 -41.54
N ALA A 8 -15.65 3.39 -41.76
CA ALA A 8 -16.66 2.64 -41.02
C ALA A 8 -16.26 2.41 -39.54
N THR A 9 -14.98 2.09 -39.27
CA THR A 9 -14.47 1.89 -37.90
C THR A 9 -14.52 3.19 -37.08
N LEU A 10 -14.30 4.34 -37.72
CA LEU A 10 -14.41 5.66 -37.09
C LEU A 10 -15.85 6.22 -37.09
N GLY A 11 -16.75 5.70 -37.93
CA GLY A 11 -18.14 6.13 -38.06
C GLY A 11 -18.30 7.46 -38.80
N VAL A 12 -17.39 7.76 -39.73
CA VAL A 12 -17.34 9.00 -40.52
C VAL A 12 -17.55 8.64 -42.00
N PRO A 13 -18.26 9.44 -42.80
CA PRO A 13 -18.42 9.16 -44.23
C PRO A 13 -17.06 9.19 -44.95
N LYS A 14 -16.95 8.46 -46.07
CA LYS A 14 -15.73 8.40 -46.91
C LYS A 14 -15.34 9.74 -47.54
N THR A 15 -16.25 10.72 -47.50
CA THR A 15 -16.07 12.09 -47.96
C THR A 15 -15.66 13.06 -46.83
N ALA A 16 -15.47 12.57 -45.61
CA ALA A 16 -15.16 13.38 -44.44
C ALA A 16 -13.80 14.08 -44.59
N SER A 17 -13.73 15.34 -44.15
CA SER A 17 -12.49 16.10 -44.17
C SER A 17 -11.50 15.62 -43.09
N ASP A 18 -10.20 15.82 -43.28
CA ASP A 18 -9.15 15.45 -42.32
C ASP A 18 -9.41 15.99 -40.89
N ALA A 19 -10.07 17.14 -40.79
CA ALA A 19 -10.45 17.73 -39.50
C ALA A 19 -11.56 16.93 -38.80
N GLU A 20 -12.52 16.39 -39.56
CA GLU A 20 -13.62 15.57 -39.07
C GLU A 20 -13.12 14.19 -38.64
N ILE A 21 -12.21 13.59 -39.41
CA ILE A 21 -11.54 12.33 -39.08
C ILE A 21 -10.78 12.47 -37.75
N LYS A 22 -9.99 13.54 -37.59
CA LYS A 22 -9.28 13.83 -36.32
C LYS A 22 -10.22 14.08 -35.15
N LYS A 23 -11.38 14.70 -35.38
CA LYS A 23 -12.39 14.97 -34.32
C LYS A 23 -13.11 13.67 -33.89
N ALA A 24 -13.52 12.85 -34.86
CA ALA A 24 -14.14 11.55 -34.61
C ALA A 24 -13.18 10.60 -33.88
N TYR A 25 -11.92 10.53 -34.33
CA TYR A 25 -10.87 9.76 -33.67
C TYR A 25 -10.68 10.20 -32.22
N ARG A 26 -10.47 11.50 -31.95
CA ARG A 26 -10.30 12.01 -30.57
C ARG A 26 -11.49 11.67 -29.66
N LYS A 27 -12.71 11.69 -30.20
CA LYS A 27 -13.92 11.32 -29.45
C LYS A 27 -13.92 9.83 -29.11
N ARG A 28 -13.58 8.97 -30.07
CA ARG A 28 -13.62 7.50 -29.93
C ARG A 28 -12.44 6.96 -29.12
N ALA A 29 -11.25 7.52 -29.30
CA ALA A 29 -10.05 7.23 -28.52
C ALA A 29 -10.22 7.59 -27.04
N ARG A 30 -10.95 8.67 -26.72
CA ARG A 30 -11.34 8.97 -25.33
C ARG A 30 -12.31 7.93 -24.78
N GLN A 31 -13.35 7.55 -25.54
CA GLN A 31 -14.35 6.58 -25.05
C GLN A 31 -13.79 5.18 -24.81
N LEU A 32 -12.85 4.74 -25.66
CA LEU A 32 -12.24 3.42 -25.59
C LEU A 32 -10.88 3.43 -24.90
N HIS A 33 -10.50 4.53 -24.25
CA HIS A 33 -9.20 4.64 -23.61
C HIS A 33 -9.07 3.58 -22.49
N PRO A 34 -7.94 2.88 -22.38
CA PRO A 34 -7.70 1.91 -21.31
C PRO A 34 -7.83 2.53 -19.91
N ASP A 35 -7.41 3.80 -19.72
CA ASP A 35 -7.59 4.52 -18.45
C ASP A 35 -9.05 4.72 -18.02
N LEU A 36 -9.98 4.88 -18.97
CA LEU A 36 -11.40 5.11 -18.67
C LEU A 36 -12.17 3.79 -18.49
N ASN A 37 -11.60 2.67 -18.94
CA ASN A 37 -12.19 1.34 -18.84
C ASN A 37 -11.16 0.30 -18.30
N PRO A 38 -10.66 0.47 -17.06
CA PRO A 38 -9.66 -0.43 -16.50
C PRO A 38 -10.19 -1.87 -16.44
N GLY A 39 -9.43 -2.82 -17.00
CA GLY A 39 -9.71 -4.26 -16.94
C GLY A 39 -10.68 -4.81 -18.00
N SER A 40 -11.17 -3.98 -18.93
CA SER A 40 -12.07 -4.45 -20.01
C SER A 40 -11.28 -4.89 -21.26
N LYS A 41 -11.07 -6.20 -21.40
CA LYS A 41 -10.39 -6.81 -22.56
C LYS A 41 -11.02 -6.45 -23.92
N THR A 42 -12.32 -6.16 -23.94
CA THR A 42 -13.06 -5.79 -25.16
C THR A 42 -12.83 -4.33 -25.58
N ALA A 43 -12.63 -3.42 -24.62
CA ALA A 43 -12.32 -2.02 -24.91
C ALA A 43 -10.88 -1.88 -25.45
N GLU A 44 -9.94 -2.63 -24.86
CA GLU A 44 -8.54 -2.67 -25.29
C GLU A 44 -8.38 -3.26 -26.70
N ALA A 45 -9.12 -4.33 -27.02
CA ALA A 45 -9.14 -4.92 -28.36
C ALA A 45 -9.67 -3.93 -29.42
N LYS A 46 -10.78 -3.25 -29.14
CA LYS A 46 -11.36 -2.22 -30.04
C LYS A 46 -10.47 -0.98 -30.17
N PHE A 47 -9.76 -0.62 -29.11
CA PHE A 47 -8.78 0.48 -29.14
C PHE A 47 -7.59 0.12 -30.04
N LYS A 48 -7.11 -1.12 -29.96
CA LYS A 48 -6.03 -1.64 -30.81
C LYS A 48 -6.44 -1.73 -32.29
N GLU A 49 -7.68 -2.10 -32.56
CA GLU A 49 -8.24 -2.15 -33.91
C GLU A 49 -8.33 -0.75 -34.56
N ILE A 50 -8.80 0.26 -33.80
CA ILE A 50 -8.84 1.66 -34.25
C ILE A 50 -7.42 2.23 -34.42
N ALA A 51 -6.47 1.81 -33.57
CA ALA A 51 -5.07 2.21 -33.67
C ALA A 51 -4.40 1.70 -34.97
N SER A 52 -4.69 0.46 -35.38
CA SER A 52 -4.20 -0.10 -36.65
C SER A 52 -4.89 0.46 -37.89
N SER A 53 -6.00 1.18 -37.71
CA SER A 53 -6.86 1.69 -38.78
C SER A 53 -6.52 3.12 -39.22
N LEU A 54 -5.34 3.65 -38.83
CA LEU A 54 -4.94 5.02 -39.07
C LEU A 54 -4.17 5.20 -40.39
N PRO A 55 -4.36 6.33 -41.11
CA PRO A 55 -3.62 6.62 -42.33
C PRO A 55 -2.11 6.83 -42.06
N PRO A 56 -1.24 6.57 -43.06
CA PRO A 56 0.20 6.76 -42.91
C PRO A 56 0.52 8.21 -42.58
N GLY A 57 1.21 8.45 -41.45
CA GLY A 57 1.58 9.79 -40.95
C GLY A 57 0.86 10.25 -39.68
N VAL A 58 -0.04 9.44 -39.11
CA VAL A 58 -0.64 9.70 -37.78
C VAL A 58 -0.03 8.77 -36.75
N GLU A 59 0.91 9.29 -35.95
CA GLU A 59 1.47 8.56 -34.81
C GLU A 59 0.57 8.70 -33.57
N ILE A 60 0.37 7.57 -32.89
CA ILE A 60 -0.37 7.49 -31.64
C ILE A 60 0.60 7.84 -30.52
N VAL A 61 0.62 9.10 -30.10
CA VAL A 61 1.21 9.46 -28.81
C VAL A 61 0.18 9.12 -27.74
N THR A 62 0.23 7.89 -27.20
CA THR A 62 -0.56 7.51 -26.03
C THR A 62 -0.15 8.42 -24.88
N ALA A 63 -1.01 9.39 -24.57
CA ALA A 63 -0.78 10.29 -23.47
C ALA A 63 -0.83 9.48 -22.17
N TYR A 64 0.32 9.43 -21.49
CA TYR A 64 0.43 9.11 -20.07
C TYR A 64 0.19 7.65 -19.67
N ASP A 65 1.16 6.78 -19.99
CA ASP A 65 1.26 5.45 -19.38
C ASP A 65 1.76 5.55 -17.93
N ARG A 66 0.82 5.53 -16.96
CA ARG A 66 1.14 5.55 -15.52
C ARG A 66 1.57 4.18 -14.98
N SER A 67 1.55 3.13 -15.78
CA SER A 67 1.88 1.77 -15.34
C SER A 67 3.30 1.67 -14.80
N TRP A 68 4.22 2.50 -15.31
CA TRP A 68 5.58 2.58 -14.79
C TRP A 68 5.64 3.08 -13.33
N LEU A 69 4.86 4.11 -12.97
CA LEU A 69 4.78 4.59 -11.57
C LEU A 69 4.15 3.56 -10.64
N ILE A 70 3.16 2.81 -11.16
CA ILE A 70 2.51 1.73 -10.42
C ILE A 70 3.51 0.61 -10.14
N ASN A 71 4.23 0.13 -11.16
CA ASN A 71 5.25 -0.91 -10.99
C ASN A 71 6.40 -0.46 -10.08
N GLN A 72 6.82 0.81 -10.16
CA GLN A 72 7.81 1.37 -9.23
C GLN A 72 7.30 1.39 -7.78
N SER A 73 6.04 1.79 -7.56
CA SER A 73 5.44 1.79 -6.23
C SER A 73 5.33 0.37 -5.64
N ILE A 74 4.99 -0.63 -6.47
CA ILE A 74 4.94 -2.04 -6.07
C ILE A 74 6.33 -2.57 -5.72
N HIS A 75 7.36 -2.22 -6.49
CA HIS A 75 8.73 -2.64 -6.21
C HIS A 75 9.25 -2.04 -4.90
N THR A 76 8.97 -0.77 -4.63
CA THR A 76 9.32 -0.12 -3.35
C THR A 76 8.57 -0.78 -2.19
N LEU A 77 7.25 -0.94 -2.30
CA LEU A 77 6.43 -1.55 -1.24
C LEU A 77 6.91 -2.98 -0.92
N ARG A 78 7.18 -3.80 -1.94
CA ARG A 78 7.66 -5.17 -1.77
C ARG A 78 9.02 -5.19 -1.07
N ARG A 79 9.94 -4.31 -1.45
CA ARG A 79 11.24 -4.20 -0.80
C ARG A 79 11.08 -3.83 0.67
N ASP A 80 10.24 -2.84 0.97
CA ASP A 80 10.03 -2.35 2.33
C ASP A 80 9.40 -3.43 3.22
N LEU A 81 8.39 -4.17 2.72
CA LEU A 81 7.80 -5.30 3.42
C LEU A 81 8.82 -6.41 3.75
N ILE A 82 9.68 -6.75 2.78
CA ILE A 82 10.70 -7.79 2.98
C ILE A 82 11.74 -7.31 4.01
N LEU A 83 12.16 -6.04 3.94
CA LEU A 83 13.11 -5.48 4.90
C LEU A 83 12.51 -5.46 6.31
N GLU A 84 11.26 -5.01 6.43
CA GLU A 84 10.53 -4.96 7.71
C GLU A 84 10.34 -6.37 8.29
N ALA A 85 9.94 -7.35 7.48
CA ALA A 85 9.80 -8.73 7.92
C ALA A 85 11.12 -9.32 8.43
N ILE A 86 12.25 -9.03 7.77
CA ILE A 86 13.58 -9.47 8.20
C ILE A 86 13.97 -8.80 9.53
N ILE A 87 13.80 -7.48 9.65
CA ILE A 87 14.14 -6.74 10.87
C ILE A 87 13.26 -7.21 12.04
N VAL A 88 11.95 -7.36 11.83
CA VAL A 88 11.01 -7.85 12.85
C VAL A 88 11.35 -9.28 13.27
N SER A 89 11.68 -10.16 12.33
CA SER A 89 12.14 -11.53 12.64
C SER A 89 13.43 -11.51 13.45
N PHE A 90 14.39 -10.66 13.10
CA PHE A 90 15.66 -10.55 13.81
C PHE A 90 15.48 -10.00 15.23
N VAL A 91 14.73 -8.89 15.38
CA VAL A 91 14.37 -8.32 16.68
C VAL A 91 13.60 -9.35 17.52
N SER A 92 12.68 -10.10 16.91
CA SER A 92 11.95 -11.17 17.59
C SER A 92 12.91 -12.24 18.13
N ILE A 93 13.84 -12.76 17.32
CA ILE A 93 14.81 -13.77 17.77
C ILE A 93 15.68 -13.24 18.94
N VAL A 94 16.14 -11.99 18.86
CA VAL A 94 16.96 -11.36 19.91
C VAL A 94 16.16 -11.12 21.20
N PHE A 95 14.87 -10.73 21.09
CA PHE A 95 14.00 -10.49 22.24
C PHE A 95 13.32 -11.75 22.80
N LEU A 96 13.25 -12.85 22.04
CA LEU A 96 12.60 -14.10 22.51
C LEU A 96 13.37 -14.80 23.64
N PHE A 97 14.56 -14.31 24.02
CA PHE A 97 15.13 -14.63 25.33
C PHE A 97 14.27 -14.10 26.51
N HIS A 98 13.29 -13.22 26.27
CA HIS A 98 12.21 -12.77 27.18
C HIS A 98 10.83 -12.69 26.47
N PHE A 99 10.28 -13.86 26.09
CA PHE A 99 8.99 -14.04 25.39
C PHE A 99 7.80 -13.22 25.94
N ARG A 100 7.76 -12.98 27.27
CA ARG A 100 6.64 -12.27 27.92
C ARG A 100 6.53 -10.80 27.53
N SER A 101 7.64 -10.09 27.34
CA SER A 101 7.61 -8.66 27.00
C SER A 101 7.43 -8.41 25.50
N ALA A 102 7.85 -9.37 24.66
CA ALA A 102 7.73 -9.27 23.20
C ALA A 102 6.29 -9.43 22.69
N LEU A 103 5.44 -10.18 23.41
CA LEU A 103 4.03 -10.39 23.05
C LEU A 103 3.23 -9.09 22.93
N VAL A 104 3.61 -8.06 23.68
CA VAL A 104 2.87 -6.81 23.79
C VAL A 104 2.93 -6.02 22.47
N PRO A 105 4.10 -5.65 21.92
CA PRO A 105 4.16 -5.00 20.61
C PRO A 105 3.62 -5.89 19.49
N ILE A 106 3.84 -7.21 19.54
CA ILE A 106 3.34 -8.15 18.51
C ILE A 106 1.81 -8.11 18.38
N LEU A 107 1.09 -8.05 19.50
CA LEU A 107 -0.38 -8.00 19.48
C LEU A 107 -0.93 -6.58 19.34
N THR A 108 -0.28 -5.59 19.95
CA THR A 108 -0.79 -4.20 19.97
C THR A 108 -0.61 -3.48 18.65
N LEU A 109 0.48 -3.71 17.91
CA LEU A 109 0.73 -3.06 16.62
C LEU A 109 -0.37 -3.34 15.57
N PRO A 110 -0.75 -4.59 15.26
CA PRO A 110 -1.79 -4.86 14.27
C PRO A 110 -3.17 -4.36 14.73
N ILE A 111 -3.49 -4.46 16.02
CA ILE A 111 -4.75 -3.94 16.57
C ILE A 111 -4.81 -2.41 16.45
N ALA A 112 -3.71 -1.71 16.76
CA ALA A 112 -3.63 -0.26 16.66
C ALA A 112 -3.78 0.25 15.23
N VAL A 113 -3.15 -0.43 14.25
CA VAL A 113 -3.31 -0.12 12.83
C VAL A 113 -4.78 -0.25 12.43
N LEU A 114 -5.42 -1.38 12.72
CA LEU A 114 -6.82 -1.61 12.38
C LEU A 114 -7.75 -0.59 13.05
N ALA A 115 -7.52 -0.29 14.33
CA ALA A 115 -8.30 0.68 15.07
C ALA A 115 -8.17 2.10 14.49
N ALA A 116 -7.02 2.48 13.94
CA ALA A 116 -6.82 3.79 13.35
C ALA A 116 -7.60 4.03 12.04
N PHE A 117 -7.98 2.95 11.33
CA PHE A 117 -8.86 3.06 10.17
C PHE A 117 -10.30 3.46 10.54
N ILE A 118 -10.73 3.23 11.78
CA ILE A 118 -12.08 3.59 12.26
C ILE A 118 -12.31 5.11 12.22
N PRO A 119 -11.52 5.96 12.89
CA PRO A 119 -11.68 7.41 12.79
C PRO A 119 -11.35 7.94 11.40
N MET A 120 -10.40 7.34 10.66
CA MET A 120 -10.13 7.71 9.27
C MET A 120 -11.37 7.56 8.38
N TYR A 121 -12.14 6.48 8.60
CA TYR A 121 -13.40 6.23 7.90
C TYR A 121 -14.47 7.29 8.25
N TYR A 122 -14.68 7.56 9.54
CA TYR A 122 -15.68 8.55 9.96
C TYR A 122 -15.34 9.99 9.56
N LEU A 123 -14.05 10.34 9.56
CA LEU A 123 -13.57 11.67 9.18
C LEU A 123 -13.33 11.80 7.67
N HIS A 124 -13.59 10.75 6.89
CA HIS A 124 -13.37 10.69 5.44
C HIS A 124 -11.94 11.10 5.03
N VAL A 125 -10.95 10.79 5.87
CA VAL A 125 -9.54 11.05 5.58
C VAL A 125 -9.01 9.93 4.70
N SER A 126 -8.47 10.29 3.53
CA SER A 126 -7.94 9.31 2.58
C SER A 126 -6.64 8.68 3.09
N SER A 127 -6.42 7.40 2.76
CA SER A 127 -5.21 6.65 3.10
C SER A 127 -4.07 7.00 2.13
N ASN A 128 -3.61 8.25 2.19
CA ASN A 128 -2.51 8.78 1.39
C ASN A 128 -1.19 8.77 2.19
N ILE A 129 -0.06 9.07 1.52
CA ILE A 129 1.28 9.01 2.12
C ILE A 129 1.43 9.91 3.35
N MET A 130 0.78 11.08 3.37
CA MET A 130 0.79 12.00 4.52
C MET A 130 0.06 11.40 5.72
N SER A 131 -1.13 10.84 5.48
CA SER A 131 -1.95 10.18 6.52
C SER A 131 -1.24 8.94 7.08
N LEU A 132 -0.69 8.11 6.20
CA LEU A 132 0.06 6.90 6.56
C LEU A 132 1.34 7.22 7.32
N GLY A 133 2.06 8.29 6.94
CA GLY A 133 3.23 8.79 7.65
C GLY A 133 2.89 9.25 9.08
N GLY A 134 1.79 9.99 9.24
CA GLY A 134 1.28 10.37 10.56
C GLY A 134 0.86 9.17 11.41
N LEU A 135 0.21 8.18 10.81
CA LEU A 135 -0.19 6.94 11.47
C LEU A 135 1.03 6.14 11.96
N ALA A 136 2.08 6.01 11.15
CA ALA A 136 3.31 5.33 11.53
C ALA A 136 3.99 5.99 12.76
N LEU A 137 4.05 7.33 12.80
CA LEU A 137 4.57 8.06 13.96
C LEU A 137 3.71 7.84 15.21
N ALA A 138 2.39 7.95 15.08
CA ALA A 138 1.46 7.77 16.20
C ALA A 138 1.55 6.37 16.80
N ILE A 139 1.61 5.33 15.96
CA ILE A 139 1.75 3.94 16.40
C ILE A 139 3.11 3.70 17.08
N GLY A 140 4.18 4.29 16.57
CA GLY A 140 5.50 4.21 17.20
C GLY A 140 5.50 4.73 18.64
N VAL A 141 4.90 5.90 18.86
CA VAL A 141 4.76 6.50 20.21
C VAL A 141 3.83 5.67 21.10
N LEU A 142 2.72 5.16 20.54
CA LEU A 142 1.75 4.34 21.28
C LEU A 142 2.37 3.02 21.76
N SER A 143 3.07 2.30 20.87
CA SER A 143 3.69 1.01 21.21
C SER A 143 4.83 1.17 22.21
N HIS A 144 5.61 2.25 22.10
CA HIS A 144 6.62 2.61 23.08
C HIS A 144 6.02 2.83 24.47
N ARG A 145 4.91 3.58 24.57
CA ARG A 145 4.20 3.82 25.84
C ARG A 145 3.60 2.55 26.42
N ALA A 146 3.01 1.69 25.59
CA ALA A 146 2.47 0.42 26.03
C ALA A 146 3.56 -0.49 26.64
N THR A 147 4.71 -0.60 25.97
CA THR A 147 5.85 -1.37 26.46
C THR A 147 6.42 -0.78 27.75
N LEU A 148 6.56 0.55 27.83
CA LEU A 148 7.02 1.25 29.02
C LEU A 148 6.08 1.01 30.21
N SER A 149 4.76 1.03 30.03
CA SER A 149 3.79 0.85 31.12
C SER A 149 3.87 -0.51 31.82
N LEU A 150 4.39 -1.53 31.14
CA LEU A 150 4.60 -2.86 31.69
C LEU A 150 5.94 -3.00 32.42
N HIS A 151 6.88 -2.10 32.16
CA HIS A 151 8.24 -2.13 32.72
C HIS A 151 8.27 -1.83 34.24
N PRO A 152 7.52 -0.86 34.81
CA PRO A 152 7.44 -0.68 36.26
C PRO A 152 6.88 -1.92 36.98
N GLN A 153 5.93 -2.62 36.37
CA GLN A 153 5.31 -3.80 36.98
C GLN A 153 6.28 -4.99 37.01
N THR A 154 7.09 -5.19 35.97
CA THR A 154 8.15 -6.20 35.97
C THR A 154 9.28 -5.85 36.94
N TRP A 155 9.69 -4.58 37.05
CA TRP A 155 10.71 -4.18 38.03
C TRP A 155 10.23 -4.21 39.47
N MET A 156 8.96 -3.86 39.75
CA MET A 156 8.37 -4.04 41.08
C MET A 156 8.26 -5.53 41.45
N ALA A 157 7.87 -6.41 40.52
CA ALA A 157 7.83 -7.84 40.76
C ALA A 157 9.23 -8.44 41.03
N ILE A 158 10.24 -8.03 40.25
CA ILE A 158 11.64 -8.45 40.44
C ILE A 158 12.21 -7.89 41.76
N GLY A 159 11.95 -6.62 42.06
CA GLY A 159 12.36 -5.97 43.31
C GLY A 159 11.71 -6.59 44.54
N ALA A 160 10.41 -6.92 44.48
CA ALA A 160 9.71 -7.63 45.54
C ALA A 160 10.24 -9.05 45.74
N MET A 161 10.57 -9.78 44.67
CA MET A 161 11.23 -11.10 44.77
C MET A 161 12.63 -11.00 45.36
N ALA A 162 13.42 -9.99 45.00
CA ALA A 162 14.75 -9.76 45.56
C ALA A 162 14.69 -9.42 47.06
N LEU A 163 13.79 -8.52 47.46
CA LEU A 163 13.55 -8.18 48.87
C LEU A 163 13.01 -9.37 49.68
N TRP A 164 12.10 -10.16 49.11
CA TRP A 164 11.61 -11.38 49.74
C TRP A 164 12.74 -12.40 49.93
N SER A 165 13.58 -12.61 48.93
CA SER A 165 14.70 -13.57 49.01
C SER A 165 15.73 -13.20 50.07
N THR A 166 16.06 -11.91 50.19
CA THR A 166 16.97 -11.38 51.21
C THR A 166 16.35 -11.41 52.61
N ALA A 167 15.04 -11.15 52.74
CA ALA A 167 14.31 -11.29 53.99
C ALA A 167 14.22 -12.76 54.47
N ILE A 168 14.07 -13.73 53.56
CA ILE A 168 14.12 -15.16 53.90
C ILE A 168 15.53 -15.56 54.35
N ALA A 169 16.58 -15.15 53.62
CA ALA A 169 17.96 -15.50 53.95
C ALA A 169 18.40 -14.94 55.32
N SER A 170 17.94 -13.73 55.67
CA SER A 170 18.17 -13.10 56.99
C SER A 170 17.50 -13.86 58.14
N ARG A 171 16.35 -14.49 57.89
CA ARG A 171 15.60 -15.25 58.91
C ARG A 171 16.22 -16.63 59.21
N SER A 172 17.01 -17.20 58.30
CA SER A 172 17.68 -18.51 58.50
C SER A 172 19.04 -18.45 59.21
N THR A 173 19.62 -17.27 59.41
CA THR A 173 20.94 -17.10 60.06
C THR A 173 20.87 -16.76 61.55
N LEU A 174 19.67 -16.75 62.14
CA LEU A 174 19.41 -16.40 63.55
C LEU A 174 19.03 -17.63 64.42
N THR A 175 19.38 -18.84 63.98
CA THR A 175 19.27 -20.10 64.73
C THR A 175 20.62 -20.78 64.77
#